data_AF-A0A0S8DFE4-F1
#
_entry.id   AF-A0A0S8DFE4-F1
#
_cell.length_a   1.000
_cell.length_b   1.000
_cell.length_c   1.000
_cell.angle_alpha   90.00
_cell.angle_beta   90.00
_cell.angle_gamma   90.00
#
_symmetry.space_group_name_H-M   'P 1'
#
loop_
_entity.id
_entity.type
_entity.pdbx_description
1 polymer ?
#
loop_
_entity_poly.entity_id
_entity_poly.type
_entity_poly.pdbx_seq_one_letter_code
_entity_poly.pdbx_strand_id
1 'polypeptide(L)'
;MTSGEEAAAAGKDDDKPNRLIVSRLIQRAREGATPAELAEIHRTDPVLCYALLAELGSGTAVRTAYVTTCTQAIELTGVPALIEWLEAALEHAISFPQFSEQMRDTLIRARFMELMGRSTMMRDDTEDMYLVGLFSRLNRLLGMPLAELILPLPFPEEMRAAILEQRGRIGRLLKFAQAIESADESSIGFMQTNMRLPAVQVYDAYNEAYDWMVEIESQSTAMA
;
A
#
# COMPACT_ATOMS: atom_id res chain seq x y z
N MET A 1 4.56 40.15 -18.41
CA MET A 1 4.38 39.48 -17.10
C MET A 1 3.28 38.45 -17.26
N THR A 2 3.63 37.23 -17.67
CA THR A 2 2.71 36.08 -17.77
C THR A 2 3.58 34.83 -17.61
N SER A 3 3.87 34.48 -16.37
CA SER A 3 4.61 33.28 -15.99
C SER A 3 4.13 32.88 -14.60
N GLY A 4 3.03 32.12 -14.53
CA GLY A 4 2.43 31.79 -13.23
C GLY A 4 1.29 30.77 -13.22
N GLU A 5 1.04 30.00 -14.30
CA GLU A 5 -0.17 29.15 -14.33
C GLU A 5 0.00 27.76 -14.96
N GLU A 6 1.23 27.24 -15.07
CA GLU A 6 1.47 25.92 -15.71
C GLU A 6 1.94 24.80 -14.76
N ALA A 7 2.06 25.04 -13.44
CA ALA A 7 2.59 24.04 -12.49
C ALA A 7 1.54 23.33 -11.60
N ALA A 8 0.24 23.60 -11.75
CA ALA A 8 -0.80 23.10 -10.82
C ALA A 8 -1.69 21.96 -11.39
N ALA A 9 -1.46 21.50 -12.61
CA ALA A 9 -2.36 20.53 -13.27
C ALA A 9 -1.91 19.06 -13.20
N ALA A 10 -0.64 18.78 -12.83
CA ALA A 10 -0.09 17.42 -12.89
C ALA A 10 -0.42 16.53 -11.66
N GLY A 11 -0.97 17.07 -10.57
CA GLY A 11 -1.13 16.34 -9.29
C GLY A 11 -2.57 16.00 -8.87
N LYS A 12 -3.57 16.23 -9.73
CA LYS A 12 -4.98 15.88 -9.41
C LYS A 12 -5.36 14.44 -9.73
N ASP A 13 -4.53 13.80 -10.54
CA ASP A 13 -4.82 12.48 -11.07
C ASP A 13 -4.18 11.38 -10.23
N ASP A 14 -3.11 11.69 -9.49
CA ASP A 14 -2.40 10.71 -8.66
C ASP A 14 -3.16 10.29 -7.38
N ASP A 15 -4.23 11.01 -7.01
CA ASP A 15 -5.12 10.68 -5.87
C ASP A 15 -6.38 9.90 -6.27
N LYS A 16 -6.50 9.50 -7.54
CA LYS A 16 -7.68 8.75 -7.99
C LYS A 16 -7.35 7.27 -8.17
N PRO A 17 -8.20 6.36 -7.68
CA PRO A 17 -8.03 4.94 -7.88
C PRO A 17 -7.99 4.54 -9.36
N ASN A 18 -7.36 3.40 -9.64
CA ASN A 18 -7.34 2.82 -10.97
C ASN A 18 -8.72 2.23 -11.32
N ARG A 19 -9.33 2.78 -12.36
CA ARG A 19 -10.66 2.38 -12.84
C ARG A 19 -10.78 0.89 -13.19
N LEU A 20 -9.71 0.27 -13.71
CA LEU A 20 -9.69 -1.16 -14.04
C LEU A 20 -9.74 -2.02 -12.78
N ILE A 21 -8.96 -1.66 -11.75
CA ILE A 21 -8.93 -2.38 -10.47
C ILE A 21 -10.30 -2.27 -9.78
N VAL A 22 -10.88 -1.06 -9.74
CA VAL A 22 -12.23 -0.83 -9.19
C VAL A 22 -13.28 -1.67 -9.93
N SER A 23 -13.27 -1.68 -11.26
CA SER A 23 -14.22 -2.46 -12.07
C SER A 23 -14.06 -3.97 -11.82
N ARG A 24 -12.82 -4.46 -11.72
CA ARG A 24 -12.51 -5.87 -11.41
C ARG A 24 -13.00 -6.25 -10.01
N LEU A 25 -12.84 -5.39 -9.01
CA LEU A 25 -13.35 -5.61 -7.67
C LEU A 25 -14.87 -5.73 -7.64
N ILE A 26 -15.59 -4.81 -8.29
CA ILE A 26 -17.06 -4.85 -8.40
C ILE A 26 -17.51 -6.16 -9.05
N GLN A 27 -16.86 -6.55 -10.16
CA GLN A 27 -17.18 -7.80 -10.85
C GLN A 27 -17.00 -9.02 -9.91
N ARG A 28 -15.83 -9.16 -9.30
CA ARG A 28 -15.51 -10.31 -8.43
C ARG A 28 -16.42 -10.35 -7.19
N ALA A 29 -16.75 -9.19 -6.62
CA ALA A 29 -17.68 -9.09 -5.51
C ALA A 29 -19.08 -9.61 -5.89
N ARG A 30 -19.58 -9.25 -7.08
CA ARG A 30 -20.87 -9.73 -7.60
C ARG A 30 -20.87 -11.22 -7.95
N GLU A 31 -19.71 -11.78 -8.30
CA GLU A 31 -19.49 -13.21 -8.51
C GLU A 31 -19.41 -14.02 -7.19
N GLY A 32 -19.48 -13.35 -6.03
CA GLY A 32 -19.44 -14.00 -4.73
C GLY A 32 -18.03 -14.28 -4.20
N ALA A 33 -17.01 -13.54 -4.66
CA ALA A 33 -15.67 -13.61 -4.09
C ALA A 33 -15.69 -13.28 -2.59
N THR A 34 -14.88 -14.01 -1.83
CA THR A 34 -14.70 -13.81 -0.39
C THR A 34 -13.95 -12.49 -0.09
N PRO A 35 -14.07 -11.93 1.13
CA PRO A 35 -13.28 -10.76 1.54
C PRO A 35 -11.78 -10.91 1.30
N ALA A 36 -11.22 -12.10 1.53
CA ALA A 36 -9.81 -12.39 1.29
C ALA A 36 -9.45 -12.34 -0.20
N GLU A 37 -10.28 -12.90 -1.09
CA GLU A 37 -10.04 -12.82 -2.54
C GLU A 37 -10.16 -11.38 -3.07
N LEU A 38 -11.06 -10.58 -2.49
CA LEU A 38 -11.19 -9.16 -2.83
C LEU A 38 -9.99 -8.36 -2.31
N ALA A 39 -9.50 -8.67 -1.12
CA ALA A 39 -8.32 -8.03 -0.53
C ALA A 39 -7.07 -8.21 -1.41
N GLU A 40 -6.90 -9.37 -2.02
CA GLU A 40 -5.77 -9.63 -2.94
C GLU A 40 -5.80 -8.76 -4.19
N ILE A 41 -6.97 -8.31 -4.64
CA ILE A 41 -7.09 -7.36 -5.75
C ILE A 41 -6.92 -5.93 -5.23
N HIS A 42 -7.61 -5.61 -4.13
CA HIS A 42 -7.63 -4.27 -3.51
C HIS A 42 -6.24 -3.79 -3.13
N ARG A 43 -5.42 -4.66 -2.54
CA ARG A 43 -4.06 -4.36 -2.09
C ARG A 43 -3.11 -3.91 -3.21
N THR A 44 -3.43 -4.18 -4.47
CA THR A 44 -2.61 -3.80 -5.63
C THR A 44 -2.75 -2.34 -6.04
N ASP A 45 -3.68 -1.59 -5.41
CA ASP A 45 -3.87 -0.16 -5.60
C ASP A 45 -3.73 0.58 -4.25
N PRO A 46 -2.57 1.22 -3.97
CA PRO A 46 -2.34 1.98 -2.74
C PRO A 46 -3.33 3.13 -2.53
N VAL A 47 -3.79 3.77 -3.60
CA VAL A 47 -4.73 4.91 -3.54
C VAL A 47 -6.11 4.41 -3.15
N LEU A 48 -6.55 3.30 -3.73
CA LEU A 48 -7.80 2.64 -3.34
C LEU A 48 -7.73 2.08 -1.92
N CYS A 49 -6.57 1.54 -1.52
CA CYS A 49 -6.32 1.10 -0.15
C CYS A 49 -6.45 2.24 0.85
N TYR A 50 -5.81 3.36 0.55
CA TYR A 50 -5.91 4.58 1.32
C TYR A 50 -7.37 5.03 1.46
N ALA A 51 -8.07 5.18 0.33
CA ALA A 51 -9.42 5.72 0.28
C ALA A 51 -10.39 4.90 1.14
N LEU A 52 -10.35 3.56 1.06
CA LEU A 52 -11.23 2.70 1.85
C LEU A 52 -10.91 2.78 3.36
N LEU A 53 -9.62 2.77 3.73
CA LEU A 53 -9.22 2.86 5.13
C LEU A 53 -9.51 4.24 5.73
N ALA A 54 -9.34 5.31 4.96
CA ALA A 54 -9.68 6.67 5.38
C ALA A 54 -11.20 6.83 5.59
N GLU A 55 -12.01 6.24 4.70
CA GLU A 55 -13.48 6.18 4.85
C GLU A 55 -13.85 5.50 6.17
N LEU A 56 -13.29 4.30 6.42
CA LEU A 56 -13.50 3.56 7.67
C LEU A 56 -13.06 4.36 8.90
N GLY A 57 -11.89 5.01 8.85
CA GLY A 57 -11.36 5.82 9.96
C GLY A 57 -12.18 7.07 10.28
N SER A 58 -12.90 7.62 9.29
CA SER A 58 -13.77 8.80 9.46
C SER A 58 -15.10 8.48 10.16
N GLY A 59 -15.51 7.21 10.15
CA GLY A 59 -16.74 6.74 10.77
C GLY A 59 -16.71 6.79 12.31
N THR A 60 -17.80 7.25 12.93
CA THR A 60 -17.91 7.35 14.41
C THR A 60 -17.86 5.99 15.13
N ALA A 61 -18.19 4.89 14.44
CA ALA A 61 -18.21 3.52 14.99
C ALA A 61 -16.85 2.80 14.95
N VAL A 62 -15.93 3.17 14.06
CA VAL A 62 -14.63 2.49 13.85
C VAL A 62 -13.52 3.03 14.78
N ARG A 63 -13.77 4.13 15.50
CA ARG A 63 -12.79 4.74 16.42
C ARG A 63 -12.25 3.80 17.52
N THR A 64 -12.85 2.63 17.74
CA THR A 64 -12.41 1.66 18.75
C THR A 64 -11.68 0.43 18.20
N ALA A 65 -11.69 0.18 16.88
CA ALA A 65 -11.06 -1.01 16.29
C ALA A 65 -9.96 -0.60 15.31
N TYR A 66 -8.74 -1.10 15.54
CA TYR A 66 -7.65 -0.95 14.58
C TYR A 66 -7.90 -1.82 13.36
N VAL A 67 -7.57 -1.31 12.18
CA VAL A 67 -7.59 -2.09 10.93
C VAL A 67 -6.16 -2.30 10.48
N THR A 68 -5.72 -3.56 10.48
CA THR A 68 -4.32 -3.91 10.21
C THR A 68 -4.14 -4.74 8.93
N THR A 69 -5.23 -5.07 8.23
CA THR A 69 -5.19 -5.82 6.96
C THR A 69 -6.24 -5.30 5.96
N CYS A 70 -6.01 -5.48 4.66
CA CYS A 70 -7.02 -5.19 3.63
C CYS A 70 -8.27 -6.08 3.77
N THR A 71 -8.09 -7.33 4.18
CA THR A 71 -9.20 -8.26 4.44
C THR A 71 -10.11 -7.76 5.54
N GLN A 72 -9.56 -7.31 6.67
CA GLN A 72 -10.34 -6.71 7.77
C GLN A 72 -11.09 -5.46 7.32
N ALA A 73 -10.47 -4.61 6.49
CA ALA A 73 -11.14 -3.42 5.95
C ALA A 73 -12.41 -3.82 5.16
N ILE A 74 -12.30 -4.85 4.32
CA ILE A 74 -13.40 -5.36 3.51
C ILE A 74 -14.45 -6.08 4.38
N GLU A 75 -14.03 -6.85 5.39
CA GLU A 75 -14.93 -7.53 6.33
C GLU A 75 -15.77 -6.53 7.15
N LEU A 76 -15.13 -5.47 7.65
CA LEU A 76 -15.80 -4.40 8.39
C LEU A 76 -16.76 -3.60 7.51
N THR A 77 -16.40 -3.37 6.25
CA THR A 77 -17.27 -2.70 5.28
C THR A 77 -18.47 -3.60 4.91
N GLY A 78 -18.22 -4.89 4.69
CA GLY A 78 -19.20 -5.83 4.15
C GLY A 78 -19.32 -5.71 2.62
N VAL A 79 -19.48 -6.85 1.95
CA VAL A 79 -19.50 -6.92 0.47
C VAL A 79 -20.57 -6.02 -0.18
N PRO A 80 -21.83 -5.95 0.31
CA PRO A 80 -22.85 -5.09 -0.30
C PRO A 80 -22.47 -3.60 -0.27
N ALA A 81 -22.03 -3.10 0.89
CA ALA A 81 -21.61 -1.70 1.04
C ALA A 81 -20.31 -1.41 0.28
N LEU A 82 -19.40 -2.40 0.19
CA LEU A 82 -18.19 -2.28 -0.63
C LEU A 82 -18.54 -2.07 -2.11
N ILE A 83 -19.53 -2.78 -2.66
CA ILE A 83 -19.96 -2.59 -4.05
C ILE A 83 -20.48 -1.17 -4.26
N GLU A 84 -21.37 -0.69 -3.39
CA GLU A 84 -21.91 0.68 -3.47
C GLU A 84 -20.79 1.73 -3.38
N TRP A 85 -19.84 1.55 -2.48
CA TRP A 85 -18.67 2.43 -2.33
C TRP A 85 -17.76 2.40 -3.56
N LEU A 86 -17.48 1.22 -4.12
CA LEU A 86 -16.67 1.08 -5.33
C LEU A 86 -17.35 1.70 -6.56
N GLU A 87 -18.68 1.59 -6.67
CA GLU A 87 -19.46 2.24 -7.73
C GLU A 87 -19.34 3.77 -7.66
N ALA A 88 -19.45 4.34 -6.46
CA ALA A 88 -19.21 5.77 -6.25
C ALA A 88 -17.74 6.19 -6.51
N ALA A 89 -16.78 5.34 -6.12
CA ALA A 89 -15.36 5.57 -6.40
C ALA A 89 -15.08 5.54 -7.92
N LEU A 90 -15.81 4.73 -8.69
CA LEU A 90 -15.65 4.61 -10.14
C LEU A 90 -15.97 5.91 -10.88
N GLU A 91 -16.86 6.75 -10.35
CA GLU A 91 -17.18 8.07 -10.92
C GLU A 91 -15.98 9.02 -10.93
N HIS A 92 -15.06 8.82 -9.97
CA HIS A 92 -13.88 9.66 -9.76
C HIS A 92 -12.58 8.97 -10.22
N ALA A 93 -12.63 7.66 -10.48
CA ALA A 93 -11.50 6.85 -10.91
C ALA A 93 -10.98 7.23 -12.31
N ILE A 94 -9.67 7.05 -12.53
CA ILE A 94 -9.05 7.32 -13.83
C ILE A 94 -8.61 6.03 -14.50
N SER A 95 -8.70 6.04 -15.83
CA SER A 95 -8.03 5.08 -16.70
C SER A 95 -6.68 5.63 -17.14
N PHE A 96 -5.58 5.08 -16.62
CA PHE A 96 -4.23 5.35 -17.12
C PHE A 96 -3.57 4.08 -17.65
N PRO A 97 -2.71 4.19 -18.68
CA PRO A 97 -1.80 3.10 -19.04
C PRO A 97 -0.74 2.95 -17.96
N GLN A 98 -0.75 1.76 -17.34
CA GLN A 98 0.25 1.07 -16.52
C GLN A 98 1.10 1.88 -15.51
N PHE A 99 1.01 1.45 -14.24
CA PHE A 99 2.06 1.50 -13.21
C PHE A 99 3.14 2.57 -13.39
N SER A 100 2.98 3.71 -12.72
CA SER A 100 4.07 4.67 -12.57
C SER A 100 5.26 4.01 -11.85
N GLU A 101 6.48 4.51 -12.06
CA GLU A 101 7.65 4.06 -11.31
C GLU A 101 7.42 4.15 -9.79
N GLN A 102 6.75 5.22 -9.34
CA GLN A 102 6.39 5.40 -7.94
C GLN A 102 5.43 4.30 -7.44
N MET A 103 4.48 3.88 -8.28
CA MET A 103 3.56 2.79 -7.98
C MET A 103 4.31 1.46 -7.87
N ARG A 104 5.19 1.15 -8.84
CA ARG A 104 6.00 -0.08 -8.84
C ARG A 104 6.83 -0.19 -7.56
N ASP A 105 7.58 0.86 -7.24
CA ASP A 105 8.41 0.89 -6.03
C ASP A 105 7.58 0.74 -4.74
N THR A 106 6.38 1.34 -4.71
CA THR A 106 5.48 1.26 -3.55
C THR A 106 5.01 -0.16 -3.32
N LEU A 107 4.60 -0.84 -4.40
CA LEU A 107 4.20 -2.25 -4.35
C LEU A 107 5.37 -3.18 -3.99
N ILE A 108 6.55 -2.97 -4.59
CA ILE A 108 7.76 -3.72 -4.28
C ILE A 108 8.09 -3.58 -2.79
N ARG A 109 8.09 -2.34 -2.25
CA ARG A 109 8.36 -2.11 -0.83
C ARG A 109 7.35 -2.82 0.07
N ALA A 110 6.05 -2.69 -0.23
CA ALA A 110 4.98 -3.33 0.53
C ALA A 110 5.18 -4.85 0.59
N ARG A 111 5.39 -5.47 -0.58
CA ARG A 111 5.57 -6.91 -0.69
C ARG A 111 6.88 -7.38 -0.07
N PHE A 112 7.97 -6.67 -0.27
CA PHE A 112 9.26 -6.97 0.36
C PHE A 112 9.13 -6.98 1.90
N MET A 113 8.51 -5.95 2.47
CA MET A 113 8.30 -5.86 3.92
C MET A 113 7.43 -7.03 4.43
N GLU A 114 6.36 -7.38 3.73
CA GLU A 114 5.52 -8.54 4.06
C GLU A 114 6.33 -9.85 4.10
N LEU A 115 7.14 -10.11 3.07
CA LEU A 115 7.95 -11.33 2.95
C LEU A 115 9.04 -11.41 4.02
N MET A 116 9.63 -10.27 4.36
CA MET A 116 10.58 -10.16 5.48
C MET A 116 9.89 -10.41 6.83
N GLY A 117 8.61 -10.04 6.99
CA GLY A 117 7.82 -10.39 8.17
C GLY A 117 7.64 -11.89 8.38
N ARG A 118 7.34 -12.61 7.29
CA ARG A 118 7.11 -14.07 7.32
C ARG A 118 8.34 -14.86 7.74
N SER A 119 9.52 -14.31 7.42
CA SER A 119 10.81 -14.96 7.60
C SER A 119 11.56 -14.48 8.86
N THR A 120 10.98 -13.54 9.63
CA THR A 120 11.51 -13.05 10.91
C THR A 120 10.64 -13.50 12.09
N MET A 121 11.01 -13.12 13.32
CA MET A 121 10.20 -13.37 14.52
C MET A 121 8.91 -12.51 14.60
N MET A 122 8.49 -11.89 13.49
CA MET A 122 7.35 -10.96 13.41
C MET A 122 6.24 -11.51 12.52
N ARG A 123 6.04 -12.84 12.54
CA ARG A 123 5.04 -13.51 11.70
C ARG A 123 3.62 -13.02 11.94
N ASP A 124 3.32 -12.60 13.16
CA ASP A 124 1.99 -12.12 13.52
C ASP A 124 1.69 -10.72 12.96
N ASP A 125 2.70 -10.01 12.45
CA ASP A 125 2.60 -8.63 11.95
C ASP A 125 2.86 -8.51 10.44
N THR A 126 2.75 -9.62 9.69
CA THR A 126 3.08 -9.62 8.25
C THR A 126 2.21 -8.67 7.44
N GLU A 127 0.94 -8.58 7.78
CA GLU A 127 -0.01 -7.67 7.13
C GLU A 127 0.28 -6.21 7.53
N ASP A 128 0.60 -5.94 8.79
CA ASP A 128 1.05 -4.62 9.26
C ASP A 128 2.29 -4.16 8.49
N MET A 129 3.25 -5.06 8.25
CA MET A 129 4.45 -4.77 7.45
C MET A 129 4.11 -4.42 6.01
N TYR A 130 3.17 -5.14 5.41
CA TYR A 130 2.68 -4.84 4.07
C TYR A 130 2.10 -3.43 4.02
N LEU A 131 1.15 -3.10 4.91
CA LEU A 131 0.52 -1.78 4.95
C LEU A 131 1.52 -0.68 5.28
N VAL A 132 2.46 -0.90 6.22
CA VAL A 132 3.51 0.09 6.51
C VAL A 132 4.39 0.33 5.27
N GLY A 133 4.77 -0.71 4.54
CA GLY A 133 5.51 -0.57 3.29
C GLY A 133 4.72 0.22 2.24
N LEU A 134 3.45 -0.13 2.05
CA LEU A 134 2.51 0.52 1.12
C LEU A 134 2.34 2.02 1.44
N PHE A 135 2.01 2.33 2.69
CA PHE A 135 1.67 3.69 3.11
C PHE A 135 2.89 4.60 3.31
N SER A 136 4.09 4.03 3.50
CA SER A 136 5.32 4.82 3.64
C SER A 136 5.74 5.62 2.40
N ARG A 137 5.13 5.36 1.24
CA ARG A 137 5.33 6.14 -0.01
C ARG A 137 4.08 6.90 -0.46
N LEU A 138 2.98 6.83 0.29
CA LEU A 138 1.69 7.35 -0.15
C LEU A 138 1.74 8.86 -0.46
N ASN A 139 2.54 9.63 0.27
CA ASN A 139 2.77 11.05 -0.01
C ASN A 139 3.34 11.35 -1.40
N ARG A 140 4.12 10.42 -1.97
CA ARG A 140 4.68 10.56 -3.32
C ARG A 140 3.66 10.25 -4.39
N LEU A 141 2.67 9.41 -4.07
CA LEU A 141 1.53 9.16 -4.94
C LEU A 141 0.60 10.37 -4.85
N LEU A 142 0.12 10.72 -3.65
CA LEU A 142 -0.96 11.70 -3.49
C LEU A 142 -0.52 13.18 -3.50
N GLY A 143 0.78 13.46 -3.51
CA GLY A 143 1.30 14.84 -3.46
C GLY A 143 1.00 15.59 -2.15
N MET A 144 0.61 14.88 -1.09
CA MET A 144 0.23 15.45 0.22
C MET A 144 1.25 15.11 1.31
N PRO A 145 1.35 15.89 2.40
CA PRO A 145 2.21 15.55 3.53
C PRO A 145 1.85 14.18 4.12
N LEU A 146 2.86 13.31 4.30
CA LEU A 146 2.63 11.94 4.78
C LEU A 146 1.87 11.90 6.12
N ALA A 147 2.18 12.82 7.04
CA ALA A 147 1.49 12.91 8.33
C ALA A 147 -0.02 13.16 8.19
N GLU A 148 -0.44 13.99 7.22
CA GLU A 148 -1.86 14.28 6.96
C GLU A 148 -2.59 13.06 6.41
N LEU A 149 -1.91 12.26 5.59
CA LEU A 149 -2.45 11.01 5.04
C LEU A 149 -2.57 9.91 6.09
N ILE A 150 -1.62 9.80 7.04
CA ILE A 150 -1.65 8.74 8.06
C ILE A 150 -2.61 9.06 9.23
N LEU A 151 -2.86 10.34 9.51
CA LEU A 151 -3.73 10.77 10.61
C LEU A 151 -5.14 10.14 10.58
N PRO A 152 -5.89 10.17 9.46
CA PRO A 152 -7.24 9.63 9.40
C PRO A 152 -7.30 8.10 9.45
N LEU A 153 -6.19 7.41 9.18
CA LEU A 153 -6.19 5.94 9.07
C LEU A 153 -6.39 5.30 10.45
N PRO A 154 -7.18 4.21 10.55
CA PRO A 154 -7.44 3.49 11.80
C PRO A 154 -6.26 2.58 12.21
N PHE A 155 -5.02 3.09 12.14
CA PHE A 155 -3.82 2.33 12.48
C PHE A 155 -3.49 2.35 13.98
N PRO A 156 -2.91 1.25 14.52
CA PRO A 156 -2.30 1.23 15.83
C PRO A 156 -1.10 2.16 15.89
N GLU A 157 -0.74 2.59 17.11
CA GLU A 157 0.37 3.51 17.36
C GLU A 157 1.70 2.97 16.80
N GLU A 158 1.94 1.66 16.90
CA GLU A 158 3.16 1.02 16.37
C GLU A 158 3.31 1.25 14.86
N MET A 159 2.24 1.10 14.07
CA MET A 159 2.27 1.34 12.62
C MET A 159 2.45 2.83 12.31
N ARG A 160 1.79 3.74 13.04
CA ARG A 160 1.97 5.19 12.85
C ARG A 160 3.41 5.60 13.14
N ALA A 161 3.98 5.12 14.25
CA ALA A 161 5.37 5.38 14.62
C ALA A 161 6.36 4.75 13.61
N ALA A 162 6.05 3.59 13.04
CA ALA A 162 6.85 2.98 11.98
C ALA A 162 6.83 3.83 10.70
N ILE A 163 5.67 4.33 10.27
CA ILE A 163 5.55 5.11 9.03
C ILE A 163 6.15 6.51 9.18
N LEU A 164 5.78 7.23 10.24
CA LEU A 164 6.10 8.66 10.40
C LEU A 164 7.47 8.90 11.02
N GLU A 165 7.89 8.04 11.94
CA GLU A 165 9.11 8.23 12.73
C GLU A 165 10.16 7.16 12.47
N GLN A 166 9.79 6.12 11.72
CA GLN A 166 10.64 4.95 11.46
C GLN A 166 11.18 4.34 12.77
N ARG A 167 10.30 4.27 13.78
CA ARG A 167 10.56 3.70 15.10
C ARG A 167 9.97 2.30 15.25
N GLY A 168 10.39 1.61 16.30
CA GLY A 168 9.97 0.23 16.55
C GLY A 168 10.60 -0.77 15.59
N ARG A 169 10.12 -2.01 15.69
CA ARG A 169 10.62 -3.15 14.90
C ARG A 169 10.23 -3.03 13.43
N ILE A 170 8.98 -2.66 13.13
CA ILE A 170 8.51 -2.44 11.76
C ILE A 170 9.23 -1.22 11.14
N GLY A 171 9.40 -0.12 11.88
CA GLY A 171 10.11 1.05 11.38
C GLY A 171 11.60 0.81 11.08
N ARG A 172 12.27 -0.10 11.81
CA ARG A 172 13.64 -0.53 11.46
C ARG A 172 13.67 -1.32 10.16
N LEU A 173 12.69 -2.19 9.92
CA LEU A 173 12.58 -2.91 8.64
C LEU A 173 12.26 -1.94 7.50
N LEU A 174 11.42 -0.93 7.72
CA LEU A 174 11.15 0.13 6.73
C LEU A 174 12.42 0.90 6.38
N LYS A 175 13.26 1.26 7.36
CA LYS A 175 14.58 1.86 7.13
C LYS A 175 15.48 0.95 6.29
N PHE A 176 15.44 -0.34 6.58
CA PHE A 176 16.21 -1.32 5.83
C PHE A 176 15.77 -1.42 4.36
N ALA A 177 14.45 -1.49 4.12
CA ALA A 177 13.89 -1.45 2.77
C ALA A 177 14.31 -0.18 2.01
N GLN A 178 14.25 0.98 2.67
CA GLN A 178 14.69 2.25 2.09
C GLN A 178 16.18 2.27 1.74
N ALA A 179 17.05 1.67 2.56
CA ALA A 179 18.48 1.58 2.27
C ALA A 179 18.78 0.66 1.07
N ILE A 180 18.02 -0.42 0.90
CA ILE A 180 18.12 -1.30 -0.29
C ILE A 180 17.74 -0.51 -1.54
N GLU A 181 16.60 0.18 -1.51
CA GLU A 181 16.11 0.97 -2.65
C GLU A 181 17.08 2.10 -3.04
N SER A 182 17.79 2.69 -2.07
CA SER A 182 18.79 3.74 -2.34
C SER A 182 20.20 3.20 -2.61
N ALA A 183 20.38 1.88 -2.65
CA ALA A 183 21.69 1.22 -2.76
C ALA A 183 22.73 1.72 -1.73
N ASP A 184 22.30 2.04 -0.50
CA ASP A 184 23.21 2.45 0.58
C ASP A 184 23.86 1.20 1.21
N GLU A 185 24.95 0.73 0.60
CA GLU A 185 25.68 -0.46 1.01
C GLU A 185 26.10 -0.42 2.49
N SER A 186 26.43 0.77 3.01
CA SER A 186 26.87 0.95 4.39
C SER A 186 25.75 0.67 5.38
N SER A 187 24.57 1.26 5.12
CA SER A 187 23.36 1.05 5.90
C SER A 187 22.85 -0.38 5.78
N ILE A 188 22.89 -0.97 4.57
CA ILE A 188 22.47 -2.35 4.32
C ILE A 188 23.30 -3.32 5.17
N GLY A 189 24.64 -3.26 5.09
CA GLY A 189 25.51 -4.18 5.82
C GLY A 189 25.38 -4.04 7.34
N PHE A 190 25.28 -2.81 7.84
CA PHE A 190 25.05 -2.53 9.26
C PHE A 190 23.72 -3.11 9.75
N MET A 191 22.63 -2.89 9.01
CA MET A 191 21.30 -3.36 9.40
C MET A 191 21.14 -4.88 9.27
N GLN A 192 21.68 -5.51 8.22
CA GLN A 192 21.69 -6.97 8.08
C GLN A 192 22.34 -7.64 9.28
N THR A 193 23.49 -7.10 9.72
CA THR A 193 24.21 -7.61 10.89
C THR A 193 23.38 -7.46 12.17
N ASN A 194 22.84 -6.27 12.42
CA ASN A 194 22.09 -5.98 13.64
C ASN A 194 20.75 -6.71 13.74
N MET A 195 20.06 -6.86 12.61
CA MET A 195 18.79 -7.58 12.52
C MET A 195 18.96 -9.09 12.34
N ARG A 196 20.20 -9.56 12.18
CA ARG A 196 20.56 -10.97 11.92
C ARG A 196 19.82 -11.52 10.70
N LEU A 197 19.76 -10.72 9.63
CA LEU A 197 19.12 -11.08 8.37
C LEU A 197 20.18 -11.63 7.39
N PRO A 198 20.11 -12.93 7.02
CA PRO A 198 20.94 -13.49 5.97
C PRO A 198 20.76 -12.75 4.64
N ALA A 199 21.86 -12.44 3.95
CA ALA A 199 21.81 -11.73 2.67
C ALA A 199 20.97 -12.46 1.61
N VAL A 200 21.03 -13.80 1.58
CA VAL A 200 20.23 -14.63 0.67
C VAL A 200 18.72 -14.44 0.91
N GLN A 201 18.28 -14.40 2.17
CA GLN A 201 16.88 -14.19 2.52
C GLN A 201 16.38 -12.81 2.07
N VAL A 202 17.22 -11.78 2.22
CA VAL A 202 16.90 -10.42 1.76
C VAL A 202 16.80 -10.36 0.24
N TYR A 203 17.75 -10.98 -0.46
CA TYR A 203 17.78 -11.03 -1.92
C TYR A 203 16.57 -11.77 -2.48
N ASP A 204 16.25 -12.95 -1.93
CA ASP A 204 15.11 -13.77 -2.36
C ASP A 204 13.79 -13.02 -2.13
N ALA A 205 13.60 -12.39 -0.96
CA ALA A 205 12.41 -11.61 -0.65
C ALA A 205 12.25 -10.40 -1.58
N TYR A 206 13.33 -9.72 -1.94
CA TYR A 206 13.27 -8.57 -2.84
C TYR A 206 12.94 -8.98 -4.28
N ASN A 207 13.56 -10.05 -4.80
CA ASN A 207 13.24 -10.55 -6.13
C ASN A 207 11.83 -11.11 -6.21
N GLU A 208 11.36 -11.85 -5.20
CA GLU A 208 9.96 -12.31 -5.16
C GLU A 208 8.98 -11.11 -5.16
N ALA A 209 9.31 -10.03 -4.44
CA ALA A 209 8.50 -8.82 -4.46
C ALA A 209 8.50 -8.12 -5.84
N TYR A 210 9.64 -8.11 -6.52
CA TYR A 210 9.78 -7.58 -7.87
C TYR A 210 8.98 -8.41 -8.89
N ASP A 211 9.13 -9.72 -8.88
CA ASP A 211 8.43 -10.64 -9.78
C ASP A 211 6.91 -10.54 -9.59
N TRP A 212 6.45 -10.49 -8.33
CA TRP A 212 5.04 -10.27 -8.00
C TRP A 212 4.50 -8.94 -8.57
N MET A 213 5.27 -7.85 -8.49
CA MET A 213 4.89 -6.55 -9.07
C MET A 213 4.77 -6.64 -10.59
N VAL A 214 5.73 -7.30 -11.26
CA VAL A 214 5.70 -7.52 -12.72
C VAL A 214 4.48 -8.35 -13.14
N GLU A 215 4.10 -9.36 -12.37
CA GLU A 215 2.89 -10.15 -12.62
C GLU A 215 1.62 -9.28 -12.54
N ILE A 216 1.50 -8.42 -11.53
CA ILE A 216 0.37 -7.50 -11.38
C ILE A 216 0.30 -6.50 -12.54
N GLU A 217 1.44 -5.94 -12.94
CA GLU A 217 1.53 -5.02 -14.06
C GLU A 217 1.12 -5.71 -15.38
N SER A 218 1.55 -6.95 -15.60
CA SER A 218 1.18 -7.76 -16.76
C SER A 218 -0.33 -8.04 -16.80
N GLN A 219 -0.93 -8.43 -15.67
CA GLN A 219 -2.37 -8.65 -15.57
C GLN A 219 -3.16 -7.37 -15.84
N SER A 220 -2.69 -6.23 -15.36
CA SER A 220 -3.33 -4.92 -15.58
C SER A 220 -3.26 -4.52 -17.06
N THR A 221 -2.12 -4.76 -17.71
CA THR A 221 -1.92 -4.48 -19.14
C THR A 221 -2.80 -5.37 -20.02
N ALA A 222 -2.98 -6.64 -19.66
CA ALA A 222 -3.82 -7.58 -20.42
C ALA A 222 -5.33 -7.26 -20.33
N MET A 223 -5.75 -6.46 -19.36
CA MET A 223 -7.14 -6.06 -19.14
C MET A 223 -7.50 -4.69 -19.74
N ALA A 224 -6.50 -3.90 -20.16
CA ALA A 224 -6.66 -2.58 -20.78
C ALA A 224 -6.87 -2.67 -22.29
#